data_AF-A0A372NNR9-F1
#
_entry.id   AF-A0A372NNR9-F1
#
_cell.length_a   1.000
_cell.length_b   1.000
_cell.length_c   1.000
_cell.angle_alpha   90.00
_cell.angle_beta   90.00
_cell.angle_gamma   90.00
#
_symmetry.space_group_name_H-M   'P 1'
#
loop_
_entity.id
_entity.type
_entity.pdbx_description
1 polymer ?
#
loop_
_entity_poly.entity_id
_entity_poly.type
_entity_poly.pdbx_seq_one_letter_code
_entity_poly.pdbx_strand_id
1 'polypeptide(L)'
;MTLRCSKAHAIADMFRSYPLQSDAGYLFSYLKKEHNSAAKFDARIDSALKDLNEDVSIIKDAQDISRHITGYVARHSFATNHKHKKVDIAIIQEAMGHGTEETTRIYLEEYDDFEIASSIEEALG
;
A
#
# COMPACT_ATOMS: atom_id res chain seq x y z
N MET A 1 9.13 -4.99 -23.20
CA MET A 1 9.07 -3.51 -23.15
C MET A 1 9.41 -3.09 -21.73
N THR A 2 10.39 -2.22 -21.58
CA THR A 2 11.31 -2.16 -20.43
C THR A 2 10.67 -1.50 -19.20
N LEU A 3 10.24 -2.30 -18.22
CA LEU A 3 9.71 -1.84 -16.92
C LEU A 3 10.77 -1.16 -16.02
N ARG A 4 11.99 -0.88 -16.51
CA ARG A 4 13.12 -0.34 -15.70
C ARG A 4 13.01 1.15 -15.34
N CYS A 5 11.96 1.86 -15.75
CA CYS A 5 11.80 3.31 -15.52
C CYS A 5 10.51 3.70 -14.78
N SER A 6 9.88 2.79 -14.02
CA SER A 6 8.73 3.18 -13.19
C SER A 6 9.15 3.97 -11.95
N LYS A 7 8.27 4.82 -11.42
CA LYS A 7 8.51 5.53 -10.14
C LYS A 7 8.84 4.56 -9.00
N ALA A 8 8.27 3.36 -9.02
CA ALA A 8 8.57 2.30 -8.05
C ALA A 8 10.03 1.82 -8.14
N HIS A 9 10.57 1.63 -9.35
CA HIS A 9 11.98 1.29 -9.52
C HIS A 9 12.89 2.42 -9.05
N ALA A 10 12.56 3.67 -9.35
CA ALA A 10 13.33 4.81 -8.85
C ALA A 10 13.39 4.86 -7.31
N ILE A 11 12.28 4.55 -6.62
CA ILE A 11 12.26 4.42 -5.16
C ILE A 11 13.16 3.25 -4.72
N ALA A 12 13.06 2.09 -5.35
CA ALA A 12 13.90 0.95 -5.00
C ALA A 12 15.40 1.25 -5.20
N ASP A 13 15.77 1.92 -6.30
CA ASP A 13 17.14 2.30 -6.60
C ASP A 13 17.68 3.32 -5.60
N MET A 14 16.84 4.27 -5.16
CA MET A 14 17.18 5.17 -4.05
C MET A 14 17.55 4.37 -2.80
N PHE A 15 16.73 3.40 -2.40
CA PHE A 15 17.00 2.57 -1.22
C PHE A 15 18.21 1.65 -1.37
N ARG A 16 18.56 1.20 -2.58
CA ARG A 16 19.79 0.42 -2.83
C ARG A 16 21.07 1.20 -2.50
N SER A 17 21.03 2.53 -2.64
CA SER A 17 22.18 3.42 -2.40
C SER A 17 22.10 4.16 -1.07
N TYR A 18 21.05 3.93 -0.28
CA TYR A 18 20.80 4.65 0.96
C TYR A 18 21.85 4.30 2.03
N PRO A 19 22.32 5.25 2.87
CA PRO A 19 23.39 4.96 3.83
C PRO A 19 23.03 3.88 4.86
N LEU A 20 21.76 3.76 5.22
CA LEU A 20 21.27 2.70 6.10
C LEU A 20 20.90 1.48 5.26
N GLN A 21 21.67 0.40 5.43
CA GLN A 21 21.47 -0.87 4.74
C GLN A 21 21.23 -2.00 5.73
N SER A 22 20.48 -3.01 5.27
CA SER A 22 20.34 -4.28 5.99
C SER A 22 21.60 -5.11 5.79
N ASP A 23 22.16 -5.65 6.87
CA ASP A 23 23.24 -6.65 6.81
C ASP A 23 22.72 -8.06 6.51
N ALA A 24 21.40 -8.26 6.49
CA ALA A 24 20.70 -9.50 6.15
C ALA A 24 20.27 -9.58 4.67
N GLY A 25 20.58 -8.54 3.87
CA GLY A 25 20.30 -8.54 2.43
C GLY A 25 18.90 -8.05 2.04
N TYR A 26 18.13 -7.47 2.97
CA TYR A 26 16.86 -6.81 2.66
C TYR A 26 17.09 -5.42 2.04
N LEU A 27 16.16 -4.99 1.18
CA LEU A 27 16.22 -3.65 0.57
C LEU A 27 16.08 -2.53 1.62
N PHE A 28 15.23 -2.73 2.61
CA PHE A 28 15.03 -1.79 3.71
C PHE A 28 15.84 -2.21 4.93
N SER A 29 16.42 -1.23 5.62
CA SER A 29 17.30 -1.45 6.78
C SER A 29 16.57 -1.78 8.09
N TYR A 30 15.28 -2.11 8.06
CA TYR A 30 14.50 -2.44 9.26
C TYR A 30 14.91 -3.80 9.83
N LEU A 31 15.08 -4.78 8.95
CA LEU A 31 15.48 -6.14 9.31
C LEU A 31 17.00 -6.29 9.16
N LYS A 32 17.62 -6.95 10.13
CA LYS A 32 19.05 -7.19 10.25
C LYS A 32 19.31 -8.62 10.68
N LYS A 33 20.55 -9.12 10.56
CA LYS A 33 20.94 -10.50 10.91
C LYS A 33 20.64 -10.87 12.36
N GLU A 34 20.57 -9.88 13.26
CA GLU A 34 20.21 -10.08 14.67
C GLU A 34 18.74 -10.52 14.89
N HIS A 35 17.86 -10.28 13.90
CA HIS A 35 16.46 -10.69 13.87
C HIS A 35 16.35 -12.13 13.34
N ASN A 36 16.98 -13.06 14.06
CA ASN A 36 17.20 -14.44 13.63
C ASN A 36 16.18 -15.46 14.18
N SER A 37 15.12 -15.01 14.85
CA SER A 37 14.02 -15.85 15.31
C SER A 37 12.69 -15.24 14.92
N ALA A 38 11.65 -16.05 14.76
CA ALA A 38 10.30 -15.59 14.42
C ALA A 38 9.83 -14.47 15.37
N ALA A 39 9.96 -14.68 16.68
CA ALA A 39 9.57 -13.68 17.67
C ALA A 39 10.32 -12.34 17.54
N LYS A 40 11.64 -12.36 17.25
CA LYS A 40 12.40 -11.12 17.04
C LYS A 40 12.05 -10.45 15.72
N PHE A 41 11.78 -11.25 14.71
CA PHE A 41 11.36 -10.77 13.40
C PHE A 41 10.03 -10.04 13.51
N ASP A 42 9.02 -10.69 14.09
CA ASP A 42 7.68 -10.13 14.26
C ASP A 42 7.70 -8.87 15.12
N ALA A 43 8.38 -8.91 16.28
CA ALA A 43 8.52 -7.73 17.14
C ALA A 43 9.19 -6.55 16.43
N ARG A 44 10.16 -6.82 15.53
CA ARG A 44 10.80 -5.75 14.76
C ARG A 44 9.89 -5.18 13.69
N ILE A 45 9.11 -6.02 13.02
CA ILE A 45 8.11 -5.57 12.06
C ILE A 45 7.08 -4.67 12.74
N ASP A 46 6.54 -5.09 13.89
CA ASP A 46 5.58 -4.29 14.64
C ASP A 46 6.16 -2.94 15.07
N SER A 47 7.39 -2.94 15.58
CA SER A 47 8.11 -1.70 15.92
C SER A 47 8.30 -0.81 14.69
N ALA A 48 8.74 -1.35 13.56
CA ALA A 48 8.96 -0.56 12.35
C ALA A 48 7.65 0.02 11.78
N LEU A 49 6.53 -0.71 11.89
CA LEU A 49 5.21 -0.22 11.49
C LEU A 49 4.72 0.90 12.43
N LYS A 50 5.03 0.80 13.72
CA LYS A 50 4.74 1.88 14.68
C LYS A 50 5.54 3.14 14.33
N ASP A 51 6.86 3.00 14.12
CA ASP A 51 7.74 4.10 13.72
C ASP A 51 7.21 4.79 12.44
N LEU A 52 6.82 3.99 11.43
CA LEU A 52 6.24 4.50 10.19
C LEU A 52 4.96 5.31 10.43
N ASN A 53 4.05 4.84 11.29
CA ASN A 53 2.81 5.57 11.57
C ASN A 53 3.08 6.87 12.35
N GLU A 54 4.08 6.88 13.24
CA GLU A 54 4.52 8.09 13.94
C GLU A 54 5.09 9.11 12.94
N ASP A 55 5.98 8.69 12.04
CA ASP A 55 6.55 9.54 10.98
C ASP A 55 5.46 10.10 10.06
N VAL A 56 4.48 9.27 9.68
CA VAL A 56 3.33 9.70 8.87
C VAL A 56 2.48 10.73 9.62
N SER A 57 2.29 10.58 10.93
CA SER A 57 1.57 11.58 11.72
C SER A 57 2.31 12.91 11.76
N ILE A 58 3.65 12.89 11.87
CA ILE A 58 4.47 14.11 11.82
C ILE A 58 4.30 14.82 10.47
N ILE A 59 4.37 14.07 9.37
CA ILE A 59 4.14 14.63 8.02
C ILE A 59 2.73 15.20 7.90
N LYS A 60 1.72 14.49 8.41
CA LYS A 60 0.32 14.92 8.42
C LYS A 60 0.17 16.26 9.15
N ASP A 61 0.74 16.39 10.34
CA ASP A 61 0.70 17.63 11.12
C ASP A 61 1.43 18.78 10.39
N ALA A 62 2.58 18.49 9.76
CA ALA A 62 3.33 19.47 8.97
C ALA A 62 2.62 19.92 7.67
N GLN A 63 1.58 19.22 7.24
CA GLN A 63 0.78 19.55 6.05
C GLN A 63 -0.65 20.01 6.42
N ASP A 64 -0.91 20.29 7.70
CA ASP A 64 -2.21 20.71 8.23
C ASP A 64 -3.36 19.75 7.88
N ILE A 65 -3.07 18.44 7.75
CA ILE A 65 -4.09 17.44 7.46
C ILE A 65 -4.79 17.03 8.77
N SER A 66 -6.08 17.35 8.86
CA SER A 66 -6.89 17.08 10.06
C SER A 66 -7.30 15.61 10.25
N ARG A 67 -7.26 14.82 9.18
CA ARG A 67 -7.66 13.39 9.20
C ARG A 67 -6.52 12.52 9.68
N HIS A 68 -6.83 11.50 10.48
CA HIS A 68 -5.85 10.50 10.89
C HIS A 68 -5.32 9.72 9.67
N ILE A 69 -4.00 9.68 9.49
CA ILE A 69 -3.33 8.96 8.39
C ILE A 69 -2.46 7.85 8.98
N THR A 70 -2.55 6.66 8.39
CA THR A 70 -1.69 5.50 8.67
C THR A 70 -1.28 4.84 7.36
N GLY A 71 -0.41 3.84 7.43
CA GLY A 71 -0.11 2.97 6.27
C GLY A 71 -1.37 2.31 5.67
N TYR A 72 -2.38 2.01 6.49
CA TYR A 72 -3.66 1.46 6.02
C TYR A 72 -4.46 2.49 5.20
N VAL A 73 -4.49 3.75 5.64
CA VAL A 73 -5.15 4.85 4.90
C VAL A 73 -4.45 5.11 3.58
N ALA A 74 -3.11 5.03 3.54
CA ALA A 74 -2.34 5.16 2.30
C ALA A 74 -2.66 4.01 1.32
N ARG A 75 -2.77 2.77 1.81
CA ARG A 75 -3.14 1.60 1.00
C ARG A 75 -4.56 1.72 0.42
N HIS A 76 -5.51 2.18 1.23
CA HIS A 76 -6.88 2.46 0.75
C HIS A 76 -6.89 3.57 -0.29
N SER A 77 -6.22 4.68 -0.02
CA SER A 77 -6.12 5.81 -0.96
C SER A 77 -5.52 5.38 -2.30
N PHE A 78 -4.53 4.48 -2.29
CA PHE A 78 -3.98 3.90 -3.51
C PHE A 78 -5.08 3.18 -4.31
N ALA A 79 -5.84 2.29 -3.70
CA ALA A 79 -6.83 1.52 -4.41
C ALA A 79 -8.03 2.35 -4.88
N THR A 80 -8.62 3.17 -4.00
CA THR A 80 -9.75 4.04 -4.34
C THR A 80 -9.40 4.98 -5.49
N ASN A 81 -8.19 5.57 -5.49
CA ASN A 81 -7.73 6.43 -6.58
C ASN A 81 -7.55 5.67 -7.90
N HIS A 82 -7.11 4.40 -7.88
CA HIS A 82 -7.02 3.59 -9.10
C HIS A 82 -8.40 3.12 -9.59
N LYS A 83 -9.33 2.83 -8.67
CA LYS A 83 -10.74 2.57 -9.00
C LYS A 83 -11.41 3.77 -9.68
N HIS A 84 -11.26 4.98 -9.13
CA HIS A 84 -11.77 6.20 -9.78
C HIS A 84 -11.16 6.45 -11.17
N LYS A 85 -9.96 5.94 -11.42
CA LYS A 85 -9.30 5.97 -12.74
C LYS A 85 -9.71 4.79 -13.64
N LYS A 86 -10.72 4.01 -13.26
CA LYS A 86 -11.25 2.85 -13.97
C LYS A 86 -10.19 1.79 -14.28
N VAL A 87 -9.19 1.64 -13.40
CA VAL A 87 -8.26 0.52 -13.47
C VAL A 87 -8.99 -0.76 -13.08
N ASP A 88 -8.78 -1.83 -13.84
CA ASP A 88 -9.38 -3.13 -13.59
C ASP A 88 -9.11 -3.58 -12.15
N ILE A 89 -10.17 -4.00 -11.45
CA ILE A 89 -10.10 -4.44 -10.07
C ILE A 89 -9.14 -5.61 -9.88
N ALA A 90 -9.05 -6.53 -10.84
CA ALA A 90 -8.11 -7.64 -10.79
C ALA A 90 -6.66 -7.15 -10.80
N ILE A 91 -6.36 -6.07 -11.55
CA ILE A 91 -5.04 -5.44 -11.58
C ILE A 91 -4.73 -4.76 -10.23
N ILE A 92 -5.71 -4.07 -9.64
CA ILE A 92 -5.54 -3.43 -8.32
C ILE A 92 -5.30 -4.49 -7.24
N GLN A 93 -6.07 -5.58 -7.24
CA GLN A 93 -5.94 -6.68 -6.30
C GLN A 93 -4.57 -7.38 -6.41
N GLU A 94 -4.13 -7.66 -7.64
CA GLU A 94 -2.80 -8.23 -7.90
C GLU A 94 -1.69 -7.29 -7.41
N ALA A 95 -1.82 -5.98 -7.68
CA ALA A 95 -0.85 -4.98 -7.22
C ALA A 95 -0.79 -4.84 -5.69
N MET A 96 -1.89 -5.10 -4.98
CA MET A 96 -1.93 -5.09 -3.51
C MET A 96 -1.42 -6.39 -2.87
N GLY A 97 -1.21 -7.44 -3.67
CA GLY A 97 -0.45 -8.62 -3.27
C GLY A 97 -1.18 -9.58 -2.33
N HIS A 98 -2.47 -9.85 -2.53
CA HIS A 98 -3.18 -11.11 -2.22
C HIS A 98 -4.71 -10.92 -2.31
N GLY A 99 -5.35 -11.72 -3.17
CA GLY A 99 -6.81 -11.81 -3.33
C GLY A 99 -7.45 -12.77 -2.34
N THR A 100 -7.75 -12.31 -1.12
CA THR A 100 -8.64 -13.01 -0.19
C THR A 100 -9.93 -12.23 0.03
N GLU A 101 -11.04 -12.98 0.14
CA GLU A 101 -12.46 -12.53 0.12
C GLU A 101 -12.79 -11.30 0.98
N GLU A 102 -12.04 -11.07 2.06
CA GLU A 102 -12.30 -9.97 2.98
C GLU A 102 -11.99 -8.59 2.38
N THR A 103 -11.02 -8.54 1.45
CA THR A 103 -10.72 -7.33 0.67
C THR A 103 -11.75 -7.12 -0.44
N THR A 104 -12.33 -8.19 -0.98
CA THR A 104 -13.38 -8.14 -2.01
C THR A 104 -14.69 -7.55 -1.47
N ARG A 105 -15.06 -7.81 -0.20
CA ARG A 105 -16.27 -7.22 0.42
C ARG A 105 -16.22 -5.71 0.53
N ILE A 106 -15.09 -5.12 0.94
CA ILE A 106 -14.95 -3.66 1.05
C ILE A 106 -15.18 -3.01 -0.34
N TYR A 107 -14.73 -3.64 -1.43
CA TYR A 107 -14.93 -3.10 -2.77
C TYR A 107 -16.35 -3.26 -3.33
N LEU A 108 -17.08 -4.31 -2.91
CA LEU A 108 -18.49 -4.50 -3.27
C LEU A 108 -19.41 -3.49 -2.59
N GLU A 109 -19.06 -3.03 -1.37
CA GLU A 109 -19.84 -2.03 -0.63
C GLU A 109 -19.62 -0.57 -1.13
N GLU A 110 -18.56 -0.31 -1.90
CA GLU A 110 -18.19 1.04 -2.37
C GLU A 110 -18.42 1.29 -3.88
N TYR A 111 -19.31 0.57 -4.55
CA TYR A 111 -19.76 1.00 -5.89
C TYR A 111 -20.71 2.19 -5.76
N ASP A 112 -20.47 3.23 -6.55
CA ASP A 112 -21.36 4.40 -6.59
C ASP A 112 -22.73 3.96 -7.12
N ASP A 113 -23.82 4.40 -6.48
CA ASP A 113 -25.19 4.07 -6.85
C ASP A 113 -25.45 4.37 -8.34
N PHE A 114 -24.77 5.37 -8.89
CA PHE A 114 -24.80 5.71 -10.31
C PHE A 114 -24.16 4.64 -11.21
N GLU A 115 -23.01 4.09 -10.83
CA GLU A 115 -22.36 3.00 -11.59
C GLU A 115 -23.21 1.72 -11.56
N ILE A 116 -23.84 1.44 -10.42
CA ILE A 116 -24.75 0.29 -10.28
C ILE A 116 -25.97 0.49 -11.17
N ALA A 117 -26.63 1.65 -11.09
CA ALA A 117 -27.80 1.96 -11.90
C ALA A 117 -27.50 1.88 -13.41
N SER A 118 -26.40 2.50 -13.85
CA SER A 118 -26.00 2.49 -15.27
C SER A 118 -25.67 1.08 -15.77
N SER A 119 -24.99 0.26 -14.97
CA SER A 119 -24.63 -1.11 -15.37
C SER A 119 -25.86 -2.02 -15.44
N ILE A 120 -26.85 -1.81 -14.56
CA ILE A 120 -28.11 -2.54 -14.57
C ILE A 120 -28.95 -2.14 -15.80
N GLU A 121 -29.03 -0.85 -16.14
CA GLU A 121 -29.74 -0.39 -17.33
C GLU A 121 -29.12 -0.93 -18.63
N GLU A 122 -27.79 -0.95 -18.75
CA GLU A 122 -27.11 -1.54 -19.92
C GLU A 122 -27.32 -3.06 -20.04
N ALA A 123 -27.41 -3.78 -18.92
CA ALA A 123 -27.63 -5.23 -18.92
C ALA A 123 -29.09 -5.64 -19.20
N LEU A 124 -30.03 -4.71 -18.98
CA LEU A 124 -31.47 -4.90 -19.20
C LEU A 124 -31.98 -4.31 -20.52
N GLY A 125 -31.16 -3.51 -21.21
CA GLY A 125 -31.39 -3.03 -22.58
C GLY A 125 -30.95 -4.02 -23.65
#